data_AF-A0A968DUP2-F1
#
_entry.id   AF-A0A968DUP2-F1
#
_cell.length_a   1.000
_cell.length_b   1.000
_cell.length_c   1.000
_cell.angle_alpha   90.00
_cell.angle_beta   90.00
_cell.angle_gamma   90.00
#
_symmetry.space_group_name_H-M   'P 1'
#
loop_
_entity.id
_entity.type
_entity.pdbx_description
1 polymer ?
#
loop_
_entity_poly.entity_id
_entity_poly.type
_entity_poly.pdbx_seq_one_letter_code
_entity_poly.pdbx_strand_id
1 'polypeptide(L)'
;LFENVQGHEDLISSLRHLKHQKHEVLLLNVLEKRSERELDFPDGKFLFEDMETGSELEIIPAQVKEDYKKKVVEYTQKFKIACSEAGVDFEEIDTQSPFDLA
;
A
#
# COMPACT_ATOMS: atom_id res chain seq x y z
N LEU A 1 -4.32 -4.19 0.80
CA LEU A 1 -4.42 -2.79 1.30
C LEU A 1 -5.08 -1.82 0.32
N PHE A 2 -4.98 -2.04 -0.99
CA PHE A 2 -5.50 -1.13 -2.03
C PHE A 2 -6.91 -1.46 -2.55
N GLU A 3 -7.45 -2.63 -2.21
CA GLU A 3 -8.66 -3.14 -2.88
C GLU A 3 -9.96 -2.87 -2.12
N ASN A 4 -9.91 -2.43 -0.86
CA ASN A 4 -11.11 -2.27 -0.03
C ASN A 4 -11.07 -1.00 0.83
N VAL A 5 -11.71 0.06 0.32
CA VAL A 5 -11.85 1.35 1.01
C VAL A 5 -12.60 1.21 2.35
N GLN A 6 -13.60 0.31 2.43
CA GLN A 6 -14.34 0.06 3.67
C GLN A 6 -13.43 -0.59 4.73
N GLY A 7 -12.62 -1.57 4.33
CA GLY A 7 -11.66 -2.22 5.22
C GLY A 7 -10.61 -1.25 5.77
N HIS A 8 -10.33 -0.15 5.06
CA HIS A 8 -9.40 0.87 5.48
C HIS A 8 -9.96 1.73 6.62
N GLU A 9 -11.20 2.21 6.52
CA GLU A 9 -11.84 2.97 7.59
C GLU A 9 -11.98 2.13 8.86
N ASP A 10 -12.35 0.86 8.71
CA ASP A 10 -12.46 -0.10 9.80
C ASP A 10 -11.09 -0.38 10.46
N LEU A 11 -10.02 -0.47 9.66
CA LEU A 11 -8.65 -0.61 10.15
C LEU A 11 -8.22 0.63 10.96
N ILE A 12 -8.40 1.84 10.42
CA ILE A 12 -8.04 3.08 11.13
C ILE A 12 -8.84 3.22 12.44
N SER A 13 -10.13 2.89 12.41
CA SER A 13 -10.99 2.86 13.61
C SER A 13 -10.45 1.89 14.68
N SER A 14 -10.03 0.70 14.24
CA SER A 14 -9.44 -0.32 15.12
C SER A 14 -8.10 0.14 15.71
N LEU A 15 -7.24 0.77 14.91
CA LEU A 15 -5.96 1.32 15.38
C LEU A 15 -6.17 2.45 16.39
N ARG A 16 -7.16 3.31 16.16
CA ARG A 16 -7.55 4.38 17.09
C ARG A 16 -8.00 3.79 18.44
N HIS A 17 -8.71 2.67 18.42
CA HIS A 17 -9.12 1.97 19.64
C HIS A 17 -7.91 1.51 20.48
N LEU A 18 -6.87 0.95 19.83
CA LEU A 18 -5.62 0.57 20.49
C LEU A 18 -4.91 1.79 21.11
N LYS A 19 -4.80 2.89 20.37
CA LYS A 19 -4.21 4.14 20.89
C LYS A 19 -4.98 4.68 22.10
N HIS A 20 -6.32 4.62 22.10
CA HIS A 20 -7.14 5.00 23.25
C HIS A 20 -6.87 4.15 24.49
N GLN A 21 -6.54 2.87 24.32
CA GLN A 21 -6.13 1.98 25.41
C GLN A 21 -4.68 2.19 25.86
N LYS A 22 -4.02 3.28 25.41
CA LYS A 22 -2.63 3.66 25.72
C LYS A 22 -1.57 2.73 25.13
N HIS A 23 -1.90 2.01 24.06
CA HIS A 23 -0.88 1.31 23.29
C HIS A 23 -0.12 2.28 22.39
N GLU A 24 1.17 2.01 22.22
CA GLU A 24 1.96 2.58 21.13
C GLU A 24 1.82 1.68 19.91
N VAL A 25 1.53 2.27 18.76
CA VAL A 25 1.17 1.52 17.55
C VAL A 25 1.99 2.07 16.39
N LEU A 26 2.75 1.19 15.77
CA LEU A 26 3.54 1.43 14.57
C LEU A 26 2.99 0.54 13.47
N LEU A 27 2.57 1.14 12.35
CA LEU A 27 2.13 0.44 11.16
C LEU A 27 3.25 0.40 10.13
N LEU A 28 3.65 -0.82 9.78
CA LEU A 28 4.65 -1.08 8.74
C LEU A 28 3.95 -1.49 7.45
N ASN A 29 4.06 -0.65 6.43
CA ASN A 29 3.57 -0.95 5.10
C ASN A 29 4.70 -1.56 4.28
N VAL A 30 4.70 -2.89 4.19
CA VAL A 30 5.73 -3.67 3.49
C VAL A 30 5.31 -3.88 2.04
N LEU A 31 6.15 -3.46 1.10
CA LEU A 31 5.91 -3.59 -0.34
C LEU A 31 7.22 -3.54 -1.14
N GLU A 32 7.22 -4.04 -2.37
CA GLU A 32 8.32 -3.89 -3.31
C GLU A 32 8.17 -2.61 -4.13
N LYS A 33 9.08 -1.64 -3.98
CA LYS A 33 8.89 -0.32 -4.60
C LYS A 33 8.84 -0.38 -6.13
N ARG A 34 9.65 -1.20 -6.78
CA ARG A 34 9.79 -1.16 -8.24
C ARG A 34 8.54 -1.70 -8.95
N SER A 35 8.02 -2.86 -8.55
CA SER A 35 6.79 -3.41 -9.13
C SER A 35 5.52 -2.76 -8.58
N GLU A 36 5.40 -2.55 -7.27
CA GLU A 36 4.13 -2.15 -6.64
C GLU A 36 3.95 -0.63 -6.55
N ARG A 37 5.01 0.17 -6.42
CA ARG A 37 4.91 1.65 -6.47
C ARG A 37 5.03 2.19 -7.87
N GLU A 38 6.07 1.75 -8.57
CA GLU A 38 6.45 2.35 -9.84
C GLU A 38 5.81 1.66 -11.04
N LEU A 39 5.17 0.49 -10.84
CA LEU A 39 4.64 -0.35 -11.91
C LEU A 39 5.68 -0.57 -13.01
N ASP A 40 6.93 -0.79 -12.60
CA ASP A 40 8.07 -0.91 -13.50
C ASP A 40 8.23 -2.34 -14.02
N PHE A 41 7.37 -2.68 -14.97
CA PHE A 41 7.42 -3.93 -15.72
C PHE A 41 8.07 -3.70 -17.09
N PRO A 42 8.69 -4.73 -17.68
CA PRO A 42 9.13 -4.71 -19.07
C PRO A 42 8.00 -4.34 -20.02
N ASP A 43 8.33 -3.81 -21.21
CA ASP A 43 7.34 -3.58 -22.24
C ASP A 43 6.70 -4.90 -22.70
N GLY A 44 5.37 -4.92 -22.75
CA GLY A 44 4.61 -6.09 -23.16
C GLY A 44 3.24 -6.15 -22.51
N LYS A 45 2.53 -7.23 -22.85
CA LYS A 45 1.24 -7.57 -22.26
C LYS A 45 1.50 -8.51 -21.07
N PHE A 46 0.93 -8.18 -19.93
CA PHE A 46 1.05 -8.93 -18.70
C PHE A 46 -0.33 -9.41 -18.26
N LEU A 47 -0.37 -10.63 -17.74
CA LEU A 47 -1.51 -11.16 -17.02
C LEU A 47 -1.17 -11.05 -15.53
N PHE A 48 -1.90 -10.19 -14.82
CA PHE A 48 -1.83 -10.09 -13.37
C PHE A 48 -2.84 -11.06 -12.78
N GLU A 49 -2.40 -11.89 -11.86
CA GLU A 49 -3.25 -12.81 -11.10
C GLU A 49 -3.28 -12.33 -9.65
N ASP A 50 -4.48 -12.09 -9.15
CA ASP A 50 -4.74 -11.85 -7.73
C ASP A 50 -4.63 -13.19 -6.99
N MET A 51 -3.67 -13.30 -6.07
CA MET A 51 -3.39 -14.54 -5.34
C MET A 51 -4.47 -14.88 -4.30
N GLU A 52 -5.26 -13.89 -3.88
CA GLU A 52 -6.30 -14.04 -2.88
C GLU A 52 -7.61 -14.54 -3.48
N THR A 53 -7.95 -14.10 -4.69
CA THR A 53 -9.22 -14.47 -5.36
C THR A 53 -9.05 -15.35 -6.60
N GLY A 54 -7.87 -15.41 -7.19
CA GLY A 54 -7.61 -16.04 -8.49
C GLY A 54 -8.11 -15.21 -9.67
N SER A 55 -8.42 -13.93 -9.47
CA SER A 55 -8.89 -13.05 -10.56
C SER A 55 -7.74 -12.66 -11.47
N GLU A 56 -7.97 -12.73 -12.78
CA GLU A 56 -6.97 -12.41 -13.78
C GLU A 56 -7.27 -11.07 -14.45
N LEU A 57 -6.24 -10.24 -14.63
CA LEU A 57 -6.31 -8.95 -15.29
C LEU A 57 -5.21 -8.80 -16.33
N GLU A 58 -5.60 -8.64 -17.59
CA GLU A 58 -4.68 -8.49 -18.70
C GLU A 58 -4.44 -7.00 -19.02
N ILE A 59 -3.21 -6.51 -18.84
CA ILE A 59 -2.86 -5.09 -19.07
C ILE A 59 -1.51 -4.92 -19.78
N ILE A 60 -1.32 -3.73 -20.35
CA ILE A 60 -0.03 -3.24 -20.83
C ILE A 60 0.45 -2.19 -19.83
N PRO A 61 1.43 -2.51 -18.96
CA PRO A 61 1.84 -1.64 -17.85
C PRO A 61 2.21 -0.23 -18.30
N ALA A 62 2.91 -0.10 -19.44
CA ALA A 62 3.30 1.20 -20.00
C ALA A 62 2.12 2.16 -20.26
N GLN A 63 0.92 1.63 -20.55
CA GLN A 63 -0.26 2.47 -20.82
C GLN A 63 -0.91 3.02 -19.55
N VAL A 64 -0.74 2.34 -18.41
CA VAL A 64 -1.42 2.67 -17.16
C VAL A 64 -0.46 3.18 -16.07
N LYS A 65 0.85 3.07 -16.29
CA LYS A 65 1.92 3.41 -15.33
C LYS A 65 1.74 4.79 -14.69
N GLU A 66 1.52 5.82 -15.49
CA GLU A 66 1.40 7.19 -14.96
C GLU A 66 0.15 7.39 -14.09
N ASP A 67 -0.99 6.85 -14.52
CA ASP A 67 -2.26 6.97 -13.77
C ASP A 67 -2.21 6.15 -12.48
N TYR A 68 -1.67 4.93 -12.57
CA TYR A 68 -1.43 4.05 -11.42
C TYR A 68 -0.55 4.73 -10.37
N LYS A 69 0.61 5.25 -10.78
CA LYS A 69 1.54 5.96 -9.87
C LYS A 69 0.87 7.12 -9.15
N LYS A 70 0.10 7.95 -9.87
CA LYS A 70 -0.63 9.08 -9.28
C LYS A 70 -1.63 8.59 -8.23
N LYS A 71 -2.42 7.57 -8.55
CA LYS A 71 -3.42 7.00 -7.64
C LYS A 71 -2.77 6.38 -6.39
N VAL A 72 -1.69 5.63 -6.57
CA VAL A 72 -0.96 4.99 -5.46
C VAL A 72 -0.36 6.01 -4.51
N VAL A 73 0.25 7.08 -5.04
CA VAL A 73 0.78 8.19 -4.24
C VAL A 73 -0.34 8.88 -3.48
N GLU A 74 -1.42 9.26 -4.15
CA GLU A 74 -2.56 9.92 -3.50
C GLU A 74 -3.16 9.06 -2.39
N TYR A 75 -3.36 7.77 -2.65
CA TYR A 75 -3.91 6.84 -1.68
C TYR A 75 -3.01 6.69 -0.45
N THR A 76 -1.71 6.57 -0.66
CA THR A 76 -0.73 6.42 0.43
C THR A 76 -0.65 7.68 1.28
N GLN A 77 -0.69 8.86 0.65
CA GLN A 77 -0.71 10.12 1.37
C GLN A 77 -1.97 10.25 2.23
N LYS A 78 -3.14 9.91 1.67
CA LYS A 78 -4.40 9.88 2.43
C LYS A 78 -4.31 8.93 3.63
N PHE A 79 -3.76 7.73 3.43
CA PHE A 79 -3.60 6.76 4.52
C PHE A 79 -2.65 7.27 5.61
N LYS A 80 -1.50 7.81 5.21
CA LYS A 80 -0.51 8.36 6.14
C LYS A 80 -1.09 9.50 6.99
N ILE A 81 -1.89 10.38 6.40
CA ILE A 81 -2.61 11.43 7.12
C ILE A 81 -3.59 10.80 8.13
N ALA A 82 -4.41 9.84 7.71
CA ALA A 82 -5.37 9.17 8.59
C ALA A 82 -4.69 8.45 9.78
N CYS A 83 -3.56 7.78 9.55
CA CYS A 83 -2.74 7.18 10.61
C CYS A 83 -2.20 8.25 11.57
N SER A 84 -1.67 9.36 11.05
CA SER A 84 -1.15 10.46 11.87
C SER A 84 -2.23 11.09 12.75
N GLU A 85 -3.42 11.32 12.20
CA GLU A 85 -4.60 11.82 12.95
C GLU A 85 -5.06 10.85 14.03
N ALA A 86 -4.87 9.54 13.83
CA ALA A 86 -5.11 8.52 14.83
C ALA A 86 -3.98 8.39 15.86
N GLY A 87 -2.86 9.12 15.71
CA GLY A 87 -1.67 9.03 16.55
C GLY A 87 -0.88 7.74 16.35
N VAL A 88 -0.98 7.15 15.16
CA VAL A 88 -0.28 5.92 14.75
C VAL A 88 0.86 6.30 13.83
N ASP A 89 2.05 5.79 14.14
CA ASP A 89 3.22 5.97 13.28
C ASP A 89 3.09 5.07 12.05
N PHE A 90 3.42 5.61 10.87
CA PHE A 90 3.30 4.91 9.59
C PHE A 90 4.63 4.96 8.87
N GLU A 91 5.24 3.79 8.71
CA GLU A 91 6.51 3.62 8.01
C GLU A 91 6.35 2.66 6.83
N GLU A 92 7.00 3.00 5.71
CA GLU A 92 7.01 2.18 4.51
C GLU A 92 8.32 1.42 4.40
N ILE A 93 8.23 0.10 4.28
CA ILE A 93 9.39 -0.77 4.16
C ILE A 93 9.41 -1.36 2.76
N ASP A 94 10.56 -1.21 2.11
CA ASP A 94 10.83 -1.81 0.81
C ASP A 94 11.43 -3.20 0.97
N THR A 95 10.81 -4.21 0.37
CA THR A 95 11.29 -5.60 0.42
C THR A 95 12.64 -5.80 -0.26
N GLN A 96 13.05 -4.86 -1.11
CA GLN A 96 14.38 -4.87 -1.75
C GLN A 96 15.47 -4.19 -0.91
N SER A 97 15.11 -3.51 0.18
CA SER A 97 16.10 -2.87 1.05
C SER A 97 16.80 -3.89 1.95
N PRO A 98 18.13 -3.78 2.16
CA PRO A 98 18.84 -4.62 3.11
C PRO A 98 18.27 -4.48 4.53
N PHE A 99 18.20 -5.60 5.24
CA PHE A 99 17.63 -5.67 6.60
C PHE A 99 18.32 -4.71 7.59
N ASP A 100 19.62 -4.44 7.41
CA ASP A 100 20.41 -3.58 8.30
C ASP A 100 20.16 -2.06 8.13
N LEU A 101 19.27 -1.65 7.22
CA LEU A 101 18.99 -0.24 6.91
C LEU A 101 17.56 0.21 7.30
N ALA A 102 16.78 -0.66 7.95
CA ALA A 102 15.41 -0.38 8.40
C ALA A 102 15.34 0.11 9.85
#